data_AF-A0A9Q0JQT4-F1
#
_entry.id   AF-A0A9Q0JQT4-F1
#
_cell.length_a   1.000
_cell.length_b   1.000
_cell.length_c   1.000
_cell.angle_alpha   90.00
_cell.angle_beta   90.00
_cell.angle_gamma   90.00
#
_symmetry.space_group_name_H-M   'P 1'
#
loop_
_entity.id
_entity.type
_entity.pdbx_description
1 polymer ?
#
loop_
_entity_poly.entity_id
_entity_poly.type
_entity_poly.pdbx_seq_one_letter_code
_entity_poly.pdbx_strand_id
1 'polypeptide(L)'
;MIKKHTSRFTHHHNKRNSKKTMEVEQVLHMKRGEGECSYYKNSLIQKYVILKTRPILEEAVAQLCGESSTEKCFRMADLGCSSGPNALLPLWEVIETIHSTSRRMNHQKAPALQFFLNDLPGNDFNTVFRSLLRKFYDKLEEVKFDKLGSCFVAAMPGSFHGRLFPDNSLHFVHSSYSLHYLSQVPAGLVSESGVPLNKGNICLAKTSSPSVHKAYEDQFEKDFTSFICSRSLEMVSGGRMVLTFMGRSAHNPACKYGSEIWQVIGDALKEMVDE
;
A
#
# COMPACT_ATOMS: atom_id res chain seq x y z
N MET A 1 29.36 -51.41 -41.82
CA MET A 1 30.44 -50.43 -41.56
C MET A 1 29.97 -49.03 -41.91
N ILE A 2 29.41 -48.26 -40.95
CA ILE A 2 29.32 -46.80 -41.05
C ILE A 2 29.52 -46.24 -39.63
N LYS A 3 30.59 -45.47 -39.45
CA LYS A 3 31.02 -44.87 -38.18
C LYS A 3 30.03 -43.79 -37.74
N LYS A 4 29.53 -43.86 -36.49
CA LYS A 4 28.85 -42.74 -35.82
C LYS A 4 29.91 -41.80 -35.24
N HIS A 5 29.99 -40.59 -35.75
CA HIS A 5 30.68 -39.48 -35.09
C HIS A 5 29.79 -38.93 -33.97
N THR A 6 30.20 -39.11 -32.73
CA THR A 6 29.65 -38.41 -31.56
C THR A 6 30.57 -37.24 -31.21
N SER A 7 30.14 -36.01 -31.49
CA SER A 7 30.82 -34.81 -30.96
C SER A 7 30.38 -34.59 -29.51
N ARG A 8 31.32 -34.69 -28.57
CA ARG A 8 31.13 -34.32 -27.17
C ARG A 8 30.99 -32.80 -27.06
N PHE A 9 29.79 -32.32 -26.74
CA PHE A 9 29.62 -30.97 -26.18
C PHE A 9 29.79 -31.06 -24.67
N THR A 10 30.94 -30.61 -24.17
CA THR A 10 31.17 -30.37 -22.74
C THR A 10 30.43 -29.10 -22.33
N HIS A 11 29.31 -29.25 -21.62
CA HIS A 11 28.69 -28.14 -20.90
C HIS A 11 29.54 -27.78 -19.68
N HIS A 12 30.32 -26.70 -19.80
CA HIS A 12 30.85 -25.99 -18.66
C HIS A 12 29.68 -25.32 -17.91
N HIS A 13 29.25 -25.92 -16.80
CA HIS A 13 28.38 -25.27 -15.83
C HIS A 13 29.17 -24.16 -15.13
N ASN A 14 29.07 -22.96 -15.66
CA ASN A 14 29.51 -21.77 -14.97
C ASN A 14 28.44 -21.43 -13.92
N LYS A 15 28.58 -21.97 -12.69
CA LYS A 15 27.77 -21.57 -11.53
C LYS A 15 28.11 -20.12 -11.17
N ARG A 16 27.46 -19.17 -11.85
CA ARG A 16 27.31 -17.81 -11.31
C ARG A 16 26.48 -17.92 -10.04
N ASN A 17 27.11 -17.72 -8.89
CA ASN A 17 26.42 -17.40 -7.64
C ASN A 17 25.68 -16.07 -7.85
N SER A 18 24.47 -16.15 -8.39
CA SER A 18 23.48 -15.08 -8.30
C SER A 18 23.16 -14.93 -6.81
N LYS A 19 23.72 -13.89 -6.18
CA LYS A 19 23.24 -13.39 -4.88
C LYS A 19 21.73 -13.22 -5.03
N LYS A 20 20.95 -14.10 -4.39
CA LYS A 20 19.49 -14.05 -4.42
C LYS A 20 19.09 -12.75 -3.73
N THR A 21 18.77 -11.73 -4.52
CA THR A 21 18.31 -10.44 -3.98
C THR A 21 16.93 -10.71 -3.39
N MET A 22 16.72 -10.36 -2.12
CA MET A 22 15.43 -10.53 -1.47
C MET A 22 14.41 -9.64 -2.17
N GLU A 23 13.39 -10.23 -2.77
CA GLU A 23 12.27 -9.48 -3.35
C GLU A 23 11.35 -9.03 -2.21
N VAL A 24 11.34 -7.73 -1.92
CA VAL A 24 10.54 -7.13 -0.84
C VAL A 24 9.07 -7.52 -0.99
N GLU A 25 8.56 -7.58 -2.22
CA GLU A 25 7.18 -7.95 -2.54
C GLU A 25 6.77 -9.35 -2.05
N GLN A 26 7.73 -10.27 -1.90
CA GLN A 26 7.46 -11.64 -1.45
C GLN A 26 7.42 -11.77 0.08
N VAL A 27 8.07 -10.86 0.80
CA VAL A 27 8.30 -10.99 2.25
C VAL A 27 7.63 -9.90 3.07
N LEU A 28 7.39 -8.72 2.49
CA LEU A 28 6.76 -7.61 3.19
C LEU A 28 5.25 -7.87 3.27
N HIS A 29 4.77 -8.10 4.49
CA HIS A 29 3.35 -8.15 4.78
C HIS A 29 3.11 -7.86 6.26
N MET A 30 1.88 -7.45 6.58
CA MET A 30 1.46 -7.31 7.97
C MET A 30 1.27 -8.68 8.62
N LYS A 31 1.41 -8.75 9.96
CA LYS A 31 1.28 -10.02 10.67
C LYS A 31 -0.13 -10.59 10.53
N ARG A 32 -0.20 -11.79 9.93
CA ARG A 32 -1.42 -12.47 9.48
C ARG A 32 -2.32 -12.93 10.63
N GLY A 33 -3.56 -13.30 10.28
CA GLY A 33 -4.54 -13.87 11.19
C GLY A 33 -5.18 -12.88 12.17
N GLU A 34 -5.91 -13.41 13.15
CA GLU A 34 -6.73 -12.65 14.11
C GLU A 34 -6.26 -12.80 15.57
N GLY A 35 -5.11 -13.44 15.80
CA GLY A 35 -4.56 -13.66 17.14
C GLY A 35 -4.01 -12.38 17.80
N GLU A 36 -3.66 -12.47 19.08
CA GLU A 36 -3.30 -11.29 19.90
C GLU A 36 -2.15 -10.46 19.34
N CYS A 37 -1.15 -11.08 18.70
CA CYS A 37 -0.03 -10.36 18.10
C CYS A 37 -0.24 -10.02 16.61
N SER A 38 -1.43 -10.23 16.06
CA SER A 38 -1.73 -9.96 14.64
C SER A 38 -1.89 -8.47 14.36
N TYR A 39 -1.74 -8.08 13.10
CA TYR A 39 -2.08 -6.71 12.68
C TYR A 39 -3.58 -6.40 12.87
N TYR A 40 -4.43 -7.42 12.74
CA TYR A 40 -5.87 -7.30 12.97
C TYR A 40 -6.18 -6.71 14.36
N LYS A 41 -5.45 -7.13 15.40
CA LYS A 41 -5.62 -6.66 16.78
C LYS A 41 -4.80 -5.40 17.12
N ASN A 42 -3.73 -5.12 16.37
CA ASN A 42 -2.73 -4.10 16.73
C ASN A 42 -2.59 -2.96 15.71
N SER A 43 -3.72 -2.49 15.13
CA SER A 43 -3.73 -1.46 14.09
C SER A 43 -4.51 -0.18 14.47
N LEU A 44 -4.55 0.15 15.77
CA LEU A 44 -5.29 1.30 16.28
C LEU A 44 -4.73 2.65 15.82
N ILE A 45 -3.40 2.76 15.66
CA ILE A 45 -2.76 3.99 15.18
C ILE A 45 -3.20 4.28 13.74
N GLN A 46 -3.19 3.26 12.88
CA GLN A 46 -3.62 3.38 11.49
C GLN A 46 -5.10 3.73 11.41
N LYS A 47 -5.94 3.13 12.27
CA LYS A 47 -7.35 3.49 12.40
C LYS A 47 -7.52 4.97 12.76
N TYR A 48 -6.81 5.44 13.78
CA TYR A 48 -6.85 6.84 14.20
C TYR A 48 -6.47 7.79 13.07
N VAL A 49 -5.42 7.47 12.30
CA VAL A 49 -4.99 8.28 11.16
C VAL A 49 -6.06 8.34 10.08
N ILE A 50 -6.63 7.20 9.66
CA ILE A 50 -7.71 7.16 8.65
C ILE A 50 -8.87 8.06 9.08
N LEU A 51 -9.29 7.97 10.35
CA LEU A 51 -10.37 8.81 10.89
C LEU A 51 -9.97 10.29 11.00
N LYS A 52 -8.70 10.60 11.29
CA LYS A 52 -8.20 11.98 11.34
C LYS A 52 -8.18 12.62 9.96
N THR A 53 -7.90 11.85 8.91
CA THR A 53 -7.91 12.30 7.51
C THR A 53 -9.27 12.16 6.84
N ARG A 54 -10.29 11.68 7.56
CA ARG A 54 -11.66 11.52 7.05
C ARG A 54 -12.21 12.78 6.38
N PRO A 55 -12.06 14.00 6.93
CA PRO A 55 -12.60 15.20 6.28
C PRO A 55 -12.03 15.43 4.86
N ILE A 56 -10.77 15.08 4.64
CA ILE A 56 -10.11 15.21 3.33
C ILE A 56 -10.69 14.19 2.34
N LEU A 57 -10.97 12.97 2.82
CA LEU A 57 -11.64 11.94 2.02
C LEU A 57 -13.07 12.35 1.67
N GLU A 58 -13.85 12.82 2.65
CA GLU A 58 -15.23 13.28 2.46
C GLU A 58 -15.29 14.40 1.43
N GLU A 59 -14.40 15.39 1.53
CA GLU A 59 -14.32 16.51 0.57
C GLU A 59 -14.00 16.01 -0.85
N ALA A 60 -12.97 15.18 -1.01
CA ALA A 60 -12.55 14.67 -2.31
C ALA A 60 -13.64 13.83 -2.99
N VAL A 61 -14.34 12.99 -2.21
CA VAL A 61 -15.44 12.15 -2.72
C VAL A 61 -16.67 12.98 -3.05
N ALA A 62 -17.01 13.99 -2.24
CA ALA A 62 -18.14 14.88 -2.51
C ALA A 62 -17.92 15.69 -3.80
N GLN A 63 -16.70 16.21 -4.02
CA GLN A 63 -16.32 16.88 -5.27
C GLN A 63 -16.43 15.95 -6.47
N LEU A 64 -15.90 14.73 -6.36
CA LEU A 64 -16.01 13.70 -7.42
C LEU A 64 -17.48 13.43 -7.79
N CYS A 65 -18.37 13.33 -6.80
CA CYS A 65 -19.80 13.14 -7.02
C CYS A 65 -20.46 14.32 -7.74
N GLY A 66 -20.06 15.55 -7.42
CA GLY A 66 -20.59 16.76 -8.05
C GLY A 66 -20.13 16.93 -9.50
N GLU A 67 -18.88 16.59 -9.79
CA GLU A 67 -18.27 16.71 -11.12
C GLU A 67 -18.65 15.55 -12.06
N SER A 68 -19.00 14.38 -11.51
CA SER A 68 -19.30 13.16 -12.27
C SER A 68 -20.76 12.70 -12.11
N SER A 69 -21.72 13.63 -12.19
CA SER A 69 -23.15 13.37 -11.92
C SER A 69 -23.79 12.34 -12.86
N THR A 70 -23.20 12.08 -14.03
CA THR A 70 -23.67 11.10 -15.01
C THR A 70 -23.03 9.71 -14.87
N GLU A 71 -22.01 9.58 -14.01
CA GLU A 71 -21.28 8.33 -13.86
C GLU A 71 -22.16 7.25 -13.21
N LYS A 72 -22.19 6.06 -13.81
CA LYS A 72 -23.05 4.97 -13.33
C LYS A 72 -22.34 4.11 -12.29
N CYS A 73 -21.01 4.07 -12.33
CA CYS A 73 -20.20 3.27 -11.43
C CYS A 73 -18.90 3.96 -11.07
N PHE A 74 -18.70 4.28 -9.79
CA PHE A 74 -17.40 4.69 -9.30
C PHE A 74 -16.54 3.48 -8.98
N ARG A 75 -15.46 3.34 -9.75
CA ARG A 75 -14.36 2.41 -9.49
C ARG A 75 -13.32 3.08 -8.61
N MET A 76 -13.00 2.47 -7.48
CA MET A 76 -12.14 3.04 -6.46
C MET A 76 -11.18 1.98 -5.94
N ALA A 77 -10.00 2.39 -5.44
CA ALA A 77 -9.03 1.46 -4.89
C ALA A 77 -8.45 1.95 -3.56
N ASP A 78 -8.19 1.03 -2.63
CA ASP A 78 -7.34 1.23 -1.47
C ASP A 78 -6.01 0.52 -1.70
N LEU A 79 -4.91 1.28 -1.75
CA LEU A 79 -3.57 0.78 -2.07
C LEU A 79 -2.74 0.58 -0.79
N GLY A 80 -2.53 -0.68 -0.42
CA GLY A 80 -1.93 -1.10 0.86
C GLY A 80 -2.98 -1.33 1.95
N CYS A 81 -4.02 -2.10 1.65
CA CYS A 81 -5.18 -2.30 2.52
C CYS A 81 -4.88 -3.16 3.78
N SER A 82 -3.81 -3.96 3.75
CA SER A 82 -3.47 -4.95 4.78
C SER A 82 -4.61 -5.98 5.00
N SER A 83 -4.65 -6.62 6.18
CA SER A 83 -5.58 -7.68 6.56
C SER A 83 -6.42 -7.38 7.80
N GLY A 84 -6.26 -6.19 8.38
CA GLY A 84 -6.94 -5.77 9.60
C GLY A 84 -8.30 -5.09 9.33
N PRO A 85 -9.06 -4.78 10.40
CA PRO A 85 -10.39 -4.15 10.30
C PRO A 85 -10.37 -2.79 9.56
N ASN A 86 -9.21 -2.17 9.42
CA ASN A 86 -9.03 -0.92 8.71
C ASN A 86 -9.17 -1.06 7.17
N ALA A 87 -9.05 -2.27 6.61
CA ALA A 87 -9.08 -2.48 5.14
C ALA A 87 -10.40 -2.02 4.49
N LEU A 88 -11.52 -2.07 5.21
CA LEU A 88 -12.83 -1.64 4.70
C LEU A 88 -13.30 -0.29 5.27
N LEU A 89 -12.51 0.32 6.16
CA LEU A 89 -12.88 1.59 6.78
C LEU A 89 -12.95 2.72 5.74
N PRO A 90 -11.97 2.92 4.84
CA PRO A 90 -12.08 3.95 3.80
C PRO A 90 -13.31 3.78 2.90
N LEU A 91 -13.65 2.53 2.54
CA LEU A 91 -14.85 2.23 1.76
C LEU A 91 -16.13 2.61 2.52
N TRP A 92 -16.18 2.36 3.82
CA TRP A 92 -17.32 2.77 4.64
C TRP A 92 -17.52 4.29 4.60
N GLU A 93 -16.44 5.07 4.80
CA GLU A 93 -16.50 6.55 4.76
C GLU A 93 -16.89 7.07 3.36
N VAL A 94 -16.40 6.43 2.29
CA VAL A 94 -16.79 6.72 0.90
C VAL A 94 -18.30 6.53 0.72
N ILE A 95 -18.84 5.39 1.18
CA ILE A 95 -20.27 5.07 1.04
C ILE A 95 -21.12 6.11 1.77
N GLU A 96 -20.76 6.46 3.00
CA GLU A 96 -21.49 7.47 3.77
C GLU A 96 -21.47 8.85 3.08
N THR A 97 -20.32 9.21 2.51
CA THR A 97 -20.15 10.47 1.76
C THR A 97 -20.98 10.50 0.47
N ILE A 98 -20.95 9.44 -0.33
CA ILE A 98 -21.73 9.35 -1.57
C ILE A 98 -23.21 9.40 -1.25
N HIS A 99 -23.64 8.72 -0.18
CA HIS A 99 -25.03 8.70 0.24
C HIS A 99 -25.51 10.08 0.72
N SER A 100 -24.72 10.78 1.55
CA SER A 100 -25.06 12.12 2.02
C SER A 100 -25.10 13.13 0.85
N THR A 101 -24.14 13.02 -0.07
CA THR A 101 -24.02 13.90 -1.25
C THR A 101 -25.15 13.66 -2.25
N SER A 102 -25.49 12.40 -2.55
CA SER A 102 -26.59 12.05 -3.45
C SER A 102 -27.94 12.56 -2.92
N ARG A 103 -28.18 12.45 -1.61
CA ARG A 103 -29.39 13.01 -0.98
C ARG A 103 -29.46 14.53 -1.10
N ARG A 104 -28.34 15.24 -0.88
CA ARG A 104 -28.28 16.70 -1.05
C ARG A 104 -28.53 17.15 -2.49
N MET A 105 -28.15 16.35 -3.47
CA MET A 105 -28.35 16.64 -4.90
C MET A 105 -29.71 16.16 -5.44
N ASN A 106 -30.60 15.64 -4.59
CA ASN A 106 -31.89 15.06 -4.99
C ASN A 106 -31.75 13.94 -6.05
N HIS A 107 -30.63 13.22 -6.06
CA HIS A 107 -30.47 12.06 -6.93
C HIS A 107 -31.33 10.91 -6.40
N GLN A 108 -32.17 10.35 -7.26
CA GLN A 108 -33.06 9.23 -6.90
C GLN A 108 -32.28 7.95 -6.57
N LYS A 109 -31.06 7.79 -7.11
CA LYS A 109 -30.21 6.62 -6.89
C LYS A 109 -28.74 7.05 -6.87
N ALA A 110 -27.97 6.49 -5.93
CA ALA A 110 -26.52 6.63 -5.89
C ALA A 110 -25.86 5.73 -6.96
N PRO A 111 -24.69 6.12 -7.48
CA PRO A 111 -23.93 5.29 -8.41
C PRO A 111 -23.52 3.97 -7.78
N ALA A 112 -23.33 2.94 -8.60
CA ALA A 112 -22.71 1.70 -8.14
C ALA A 112 -21.26 1.96 -7.71
N LEU A 113 -20.75 1.13 -6.81
CA LEU A 113 -19.38 1.19 -6.32
C LEU A 113 -18.67 -0.12 -6.61
N GLN A 114 -17.50 -0.02 -7.23
CA GLN A 114 -16.56 -1.13 -7.34
C GLN A 114 -15.28 -0.75 -6.60
N PHE A 115 -15.01 -1.41 -5.49
CA PHE A 115 -13.89 -1.10 -4.60
C PHE A 115 -12.83 -2.20 -4.67
N PHE A 116 -11.59 -1.81 -4.97
CA PHE A 116 -10.46 -2.71 -5.07
C PHE A 116 -9.58 -2.61 -3.82
N LEU A 117 -9.41 -3.71 -3.12
CA LEU A 117 -8.45 -3.86 -2.03
C LEU A 117 -7.14 -4.34 -2.63
N ASN A 118 -6.16 -3.45 -2.70
CA ASN A 118 -4.81 -3.79 -3.16
C ASN A 118 -3.86 -3.95 -1.98
N ASP A 119 -3.02 -4.96 -2.07
CA ASP A 119 -1.83 -5.14 -1.25
C ASP A 119 -0.88 -6.10 -2.01
N LEU A 120 0.31 -6.35 -1.44
CA LEU A 120 1.24 -7.31 -2.00
C LEU A 120 0.65 -8.74 -2.00
N PRO A 121 1.10 -9.63 -2.90
CA PRO A 121 0.59 -11.01 -2.97
C PRO A 121 0.70 -11.79 -1.66
N GLY A 122 1.66 -11.42 -0.80
CA GLY A 122 1.86 -12.02 0.52
C GLY A 122 0.87 -11.55 1.60
N ASN A 123 -0.07 -10.66 1.30
CA ASN A 123 -1.07 -10.20 2.26
C ASN A 123 -2.13 -11.29 2.57
N ASP A 124 -2.75 -11.19 3.74
CA ASP A 124 -3.77 -12.13 4.21
C ASP A 124 -5.18 -11.71 3.76
N PHE A 125 -5.41 -11.76 2.45
CA PHE A 125 -6.74 -11.53 1.86
C PHE A 125 -7.79 -12.53 2.35
N ASN A 126 -7.38 -13.72 2.81
CA ASN A 126 -8.30 -14.71 3.34
C ASN A 126 -9.01 -14.21 4.60
N THR A 127 -8.28 -13.60 5.55
CA THR A 127 -8.89 -12.97 6.72
C THR A 127 -9.82 -11.82 6.32
N VAL A 128 -9.42 -11.00 5.34
CA VAL A 128 -10.28 -9.90 4.85
C VAL A 128 -11.61 -10.45 4.33
N PHE A 129 -11.59 -11.42 3.43
CA PHE A 129 -12.81 -11.92 2.80
C PHE A 129 -13.69 -12.76 3.72
N ARG A 130 -13.09 -13.60 4.57
CA ARG A 130 -13.85 -14.48 5.47
C ARG A 130 -14.43 -13.74 6.66
N SER A 131 -13.65 -12.84 7.27
CA SER A 131 -14.00 -12.24 8.55
C SER A 131 -14.56 -10.83 8.41
N LEU A 132 -13.96 -9.99 7.55
CA LEU A 132 -14.31 -8.56 7.45
C LEU A 132 -15.39 -8.28 6.42
N LEU A 133 -15.25 -8.85 5.21
CA LEU A 133 -16.16 -8.54 4.10
C LEU A 133 -17.59 -9.01 4.38
N ARG A 134 -17.77 -10.17 5.04
CA ARG A 134 -19.09 -10.63 5.48
C ARG A 134 -19.76 -9.64 6.43
N LYS A 135 -19.07 -9.27 7.52
CA LYS A 135 -19.58 -8.29 8.50
C LYS A 135 -19.89 -6.93 7.87
N PHE A 136 -19.11 -6.54 6.88
CA PHE A 136 -19.32 -5.31 6.14
C PHE A 136 -20.61 -5.36 5.32
N TYR A 137 -20.88 -6.47 4.62
CA TYR A 137 -22.13 -6.62 3.88
C TYR A 137 -23.35 -6.74 4.79
N ASP A 138 -23.25 -7.44 5.92
CA ASP A 138 -24.32 -7.49 6.93
C ASP A 138 -24.69 -6.05 7.39
N LYS A 139 -23.67 -5.22 7.66
CA LYS A 139 -23.87 -3.80 8.03
C LYS A 139 -24.49 -2.97 6.89
N LEU A 140 -24.15 -3.25 5.64
CA LEU A 140 -24.76 -2.57 4.48
C LEU A 140 -26.25 -2.92 4.32
N GLU A 141 -26.62 -4.16 4.61
CA GLU A 141 -28.02 -4.60 4.62
C GLU A 141 -28.82 -3.93 5.75
N GLU A 142 -28.24 -3.85 6.96
CA GLU A 142 -28.86 -3.15 8.11
C GLU A 142 -29.21 -1.69 7.80
N VAL A 143 -28.31 -0.97 7.11
CA VAL A 143 -28.54 0.43 6.72
C VAL A 143 -29.32 0.59 5.41
N LYS A 144 -29.79 -0.52 4.81
CA LYS A 144 -30.57 -0.57 3.56
C LYS A 144 -29.88 0.17 2.40
N PHE A 145 -28.56 -0.01 2.28
CA PHE A 145 -27.78 0.62 1.21
C PHE A 145 -28.20 0.14 -0.18
N ASP A 146 -28.69 -1.10 -0.30
CA ASP A 146 -29.22 -1.70 -1.53
C ASP A 146 -30.33 -0.87 -2.21
N LYS A 147 -31.11 -0.13 -1.41
CA LYS A 147 -32.15 0.79 -1.91
C LYS A 147 -31.57 2.04 -2.55
N LEU A 148 -30.33 2.38 -2.21
CA LEU A 148 -29.64 3.61 -2.62
C LEU A 148 -28.60 3.34 -3.70
N GLY A 149 -27.86 2.23 -3.60
CA GLY A 149 -26.76 1.89 -4.51
C GLY A 149 -26.37 0.41 -4.39
N SER A 150 -25.28 0.05 -5.05
CA SER A 150 -24.70 -1.30 -4.97
C SER A 150 -23.20 -1.20 -4.74
N CYS A 151 -22.62 -2.13 -3.98
CA CYS A 151 -21.20 -2.10 -3.62
C CYS A 151 -20.56 -3.47 -3.85
N PHE A 152 -19.52 -3.50 -4.69
CA PHE A 152 -18.80 -4.71 -5.08
C PHE A 152 -17.34 -4.56 -4.66
N VAL A 153 -16.85 -5.49 -3.84
CA VAL A 153 -15.45 -5.49 -3.38
C VAL A 153 -14.66 -6.59 -4.08
N ALA A 154 -13.46 -6.27 -4.56
CA ALA A 154 -12.53 -7.22 -5.16
C ALA A 154 -11.12 -7.02 -4.60
N ALA A 155 -10.29 -8.06 -4.61
CA ALA A 155 -8.86 -7.92 -4.35
C ALA A 155 -8.10 -7.65 -5.65
N MET A 156 -7.04 -6.86 -5.56
CA MET A 156 -6.08 -6.62 -6.63
C MET A 156 -4.66 -6.84 -6.08
N PRO A 157 -4.17 -8.08 -5.98
CA PRO A 157 -2.85 -8.37 -5.43
C PRO A 157 -1.75 -7.88 -6.38
N GLY A 158 -0.77 -7.16 -5.85
CA GLY A 158 0.36 -6.66 -6.63
C GLY A 158 0.99 -5.40 -6.04
N SER A 159 2.17 -5.06 -6.52
CA SER A 159 2.88 -3.86 -6.09
C SER A 159 2.27 -2.61 -6.72
N PHE A 160 1.77 -1.73 -5.87
CA PHE A 160 1.37 -0.37 -6.21
C PHE A 160 2.49 0.54 -6.74
N HIS A 161 3.77 0.13 -6.71
CA HIS A 161 4.83 0.87 -7.41
C HIS A 161 4.76 0.70 -8.93
N GLY A 162 4.03 -0.31 -9.42
CA GLY A 162 3.75 -0.55 -10.84
C GLY A 162 2.28 -0.39 -11.22
N ARG A 163 1.95 -0.85 -12.42
CA ARG A 163 0.58 -0.89 -12.95
C ARG A 163 -0.24 -2.02 -12.31
N LEU A 164 -1.45 -1.70 -11.89
CA LEU A 164 -2.43 -2.61 -11.28
C LEU A 164 -3.75 -2.64 -12.05
N PHE A 165 -4.10 -1.55 -12.74
CA PHE A 165 -5.40 -1.37 -13.37
C PHE A 165 -5.24 -0.97 -14.85
N PRO A 166 -6.25 -1.18 -15.71
CA PRO A 166 -6.27 -0.62 -17.06
C PRO A 166 -6.26 0.92 -17.06
N ASP A 167 -5.89 1.52 -18.19
CA ASP A 167 -5.89 2.97 -18.37
C ASP A 167 -7.30 3.56 -18.14
N ASN A 168 -7.38 4.75 -17.54
CA ASN A 168 -8.63 5.51 -17.34
C ASN A 168 -9.75 4.67 -16.71
N SER A 169 -9.43 3.86 -15.70
CA SER A 169 -10.39 2.95 -15.07
C SER A 169 -10.75 3.35 -13.64
N LEU A 170 -9.90 4.10 -12.92
CA LEU A 170 -10.12 4.49 -11.53
C LEU A 170 -10.62 5.94 -11.40
N HIS A 171 -11.63 6.14 -10.56
CA HIS A 171 -12.19 7.45 -10.22
C HIS A 171 -11.61 7.98 -8.91
N PHE A 172 -11.27 7.08 -7.98
CA PHE A 172 -10.74 7.44 -6.68
C PHE A 172 -9.66 6.45 -6.22
N VAL A 173 -8.59 6.97 -5.64
CA VAL A 173 -7.56 6.16 -4.98
C VAL A 173 -7.38 6.65 -3.55
N HIS A 174 -7.47 5.72 -2.61
CA HIS A 174 -7.07 5.92 -1.23
C HIS A 174 -5.78 5.14 -0.96
N SER A 175 -4.93 5.69 -0.10
CA SER A 175 -3.76 4.99 0.40
C SER A 175 -3.40 5.56 1.77
N SER A 176 -3.36 4.71 2.79
CA SER A 176 -2.99 5.13 4.15
C SER A 176 -1.93 4.21 4.73
N TYR A 177 -0.82 4.79 5.20
CA TYR A 177 0.27 4.08 5.88
C TYR A 177 0.90 2.96 5.04
N SER A 178 0.99 3.13 3.72
CA SER A 178 1.66 2.17 2.83
C SER A 178 2.77 2.78 1.98
N LEU A 179 2.61 4.00 1.46
CA LEU A 179 3.58 4.63 0.55
C LEU A 179 5.00 4.87 1.10
N HIS A 180 5.18 4.78 2.42
CA HIS A 180 6.51 4.88 3.04
C HIS A 180 7.32 3.57 2.96
N TYR A 181 6.70 2.46 2.53
CA TYR A 181 7.39 1.22 2.23
C TYR A 181 8.01 1.26 0.82
N LEU A 182 9.34 1.18 0.79
CA LEU A 182 10.12 1.19 -0.45
C LEU A 182 9.97 -0.13 -1.22
N SER A 183 10.09 -0.06 -2.55
CA SER A 183 10.06 -1.23 -3.44
C SER A 183 11.22 -2.20 -3.19
N GLN A 184 12.35 -1.67 -2.70
CA GLN A 184 13.55 -2.42 -2.41
C GLN A 184 14.38 -1.71 -1.34
N VAL A 185 15.31 -2.45 -0.73
CA VAL A 185 16.38 -1.84 0.05
C VAL A 185 17.19 -0.92 -0.89
N PRO A 186 17.45 0.35 -0.54
CA PRO A 186 18.15 1.27 -1.41
C PRO A 186 19.52 0.73 -1.82
N ALA A 187 19.77 0.69 -3.14
CA ALA A 187 21.01 0.14 -3.69
C ALA A 187 22.26 0.90 -3.21
N GLY A 188 22.11 2.22 -2.97
CA GLY A 188 23.18 3.09 -2.46
C GLY A 188 23.58 2.84 -0.99
N LEU A 189 23.00 1.84 -0.31
CA LEU A 189 23.42 1.45 1.06
C LEU A 189 24.64 0.52 1.07
N VAL A 190 25.12 0.10 -0.09
CA VAL A 190 26.34 -0.69 -0.26
C VAL A 190 27.26 0.08 -1.21
N SER A 191 28.51 0.28 -0.82
CA SER A 191 29.50 0.94 -1.70
C SER A 191 29.81 0.08 -2.93
N GLU A 192 30.45 0.66 -3.94
CA GLU A 192 30.92 -0.07 -5.13
C GLU A 192 31.83 -1.26 -4.77
N SER A 193 32.60 -1.12 -3.69
CA SER A 193 33.45 -2.19 -3.13
C SER A 193 32.70 -3.23 -2.29
N GLY A 194 31.37 -3.15 -2.19
CA GLY A 194 30.55 -4.10 -1.44
C GLY A 194 30.45 -3.84 0.07
N VAL A 195 30.93 -2.68 0.55
CA VAL A 195 30.93 -2.34 1.98
C VAL A 195 29.59 -1.75 2.39
N PRO A 196 28.89 -2.29 3.41
CA PRO A 196 27.67 -1.70 3.93
C PRO A 196 27.91 -0.31 4.52
N LEU A 197 27.13 0.68 4.07
CA LEU A 197 27.24 2.07 4.50
C LEU A 197 26.39 2.39 5.73
N ASN A 198 25.30 1.65 5.97
CA ASN A 198 24.43 1.84 7.13
C ASN A 198 24.81 0.92 8.31
N LYS A 199 26.10 0.82 8.63
CA LYS A 199 26.59 -0.10 9.65
C LYS A 199 25.98 0.22 11.02
N GLY A 200 25.49 -0.82 11.70
CA GLY A 200 24.91 -0.70 13.04
C GLY A 200 23.48 -0.13 13.10
N ASN A 201 22.83 0.06 11.96
CA ASN A 201 21.45 0.56 11.89
C ASN A 201 20.62 -0.30 10.93
N ILE A 202 19.34 -0.50 11.26
CA ILE A 202 18.37 -1.22 10.41
C ILE A 202 17.48 -0.28 9.57
N CYS A 203 17.56 1.02 9.84
CA CYS A 203 16.79 2.07 9.20
C CYS A 203 17.63 3.33 9.06
N LEU A 204 17.02 4.39 8.55
CA LEU A 204 17.61 5.72 8.61
C LEU A 204 17.65 6.20 10.06
N ALA A 205 18.85 6.51 10.56
CA ALA A 205 19.10 7.00 11.91
C ALA A 205 19.62 8.44 11.87
N LYS A 206 19.56 9.16 12.99
CA LYS A 206 20.17 10.51 13.10
C LYS A 206 21.68 10.48 12.90
N THR A 207 22.31 9.34 13.18
CA THR A 207 23.74 9.08 13.04
C THR A 207 24.11 8.57 11.63
N SER A 208 23.14 8.33 10.75
CA SER A 208 23.40 7.89 9.38
C SER A 208 24.17 8.95 8.60
N SER A 209 25.12 8.52 7.77
CA SER A 209 25.90 9.43 6.94
C SER A 209 25.04 10.11 5.87
N PRO A 210 25.47 11.25 5.32
CA PRO A 210 24.77 11.91 4.21
C PRO A 210 24.53 11.00 3.00
N SER A 211 25.44 10.06 2.71
CA SER A 211 25.27 9.10 1.61
C SER A 211 24.13 8.11 1.88
N VAL A 212 23.92 7.71 3.13
CA VAL A 212 22.78 6.85 3.52
C VAL A 212 21.48 7.62 3.39
N HIS A 213 21.44 8.88 3.84
CA HIS A 213 20.27 9.76 3.65
C HIS A 213 19.91 9.89 2.17
N LYS A 214 20.89 10.20 1.31
CA LYS A 214 20.69 10.33 -0.13
C LYS A 214 20.20 9.04 -0.77
N ALA A 215 20.72 7.88 -0.35
CA ALA A 215 20.29 6.59 -0.88
C ALA A 215 18.80 6.31 -0.59
N TYR A 216 18.33 6.58 0.63
CA TYR A 216 16.90 6.44 0.98
C TYR A 216 16.02 7.45 0.22
N GLU A 217 16.48 8.69 0.10
CA GLU A 217 15.80 9.74 -0.67
C GLU A 217 15.64 9.34 -2.15
N ASP A 218 16.72 8.89 -2.79
CA ASP A 218 16.72 8.49 -4.20
C ASP A 218 15.78 7.31 -4.46
N GLN A 219 15.77 6.34 -3.54
CA GLN A 219 14.87 5.20 -3.64
C GLN A 219 13.41 5.62 -3.45
N PHE A 220 13.12 6.50 -2.49
CA PHE A 220 11.77 7.03 -2.29
C PHE A 220 11.29 7.86 -3.48
N GLU A 221 12.14 8.74 -4.02
CA GLU A 221 11.82 9.56 -5.19
C GLU A 221 11.49 8.67 -6.40
N LYS A 222 12.32 7.66 -6.66
CA LYS A 222 12.07 6.68 -7.72
C LYS A 222 10.74 5.94 -7.53
N ASP A 223 10.50 5.44 -6.33
CA ASP A 223 9.30 4.66 -5.99
C ASP A 223 8.04 5.51 -6.09
N PHE A 224 8.05 6.69 -5.46
CA PHE A 224 6.92 7.60 -5.46
C PHE A 224 6.64 8.16 -6.86
N THR A 225 7.67 8.43 -7.66
CA THR A 225 7.49 8.80 -9.07
C THR A 225 6.83 7.67 -9.86
N SER A 226 7.30 6.42 -9.68
CA SER A 226 6.72 5.25 -10.35
C SER A 226 5.26 5.02 -9.95
N PHE A 227 4.94 5.21 -8.67
CA PHE A 227 3.58 5.22 -8.16
C PHE A 227 2.73 6.29 -8.87
N ILE A 228 3.14 7.55 -8.85
CA ILE A 228 2.38 8.65 -9.47
C ILE A 228 2.21 8.44 -10.97
N CYS A 229 3.26 8.04 -11.69
CA CYS A 229 3.17 7.72 -13.12
C CYS A 229 2.17 6.59 -13.39
N SER A 230 2.21 5.51 -12.61
CA SER A 230 1.26 4.41 -12.76
C SER A 230 -0.18 4.85 -12.49
N ARG A 231 -0.41 5.62 -11.41
CA ARG A 231 -1.73 6.16 -11.08
C ARG A 231 -2.24 7.14 -12.13
N SER A 232 -1.38 7.97 -12.70
CA SER A 232 -1.77 8.95 -13.72
C SER A 232 -2.35 8.32 -14.99
N LEU A 233 -1.87 7.12 -15.36
CA LEU A 233 -2.40 6.36 -16.50
C LEU A 233 -3.72 5.67 -16.15
N GLU A 234 -3.83 5.18 -14.92
CA GLU A 234 -4.98 4.38 -14.46
C GLU A 234 -6.19 5.21 -14.09
N MET A 235 -5.98 6.48 -13.70
CA MET A 235 -7.05 7.36 -13.26
C MET A 235 -7.74 8.03 -14.44
N VAL A 236 -9.06 8.19 -14.33
CA VAL A 236 -9.83 9.01 -15.25
C VAL A 236 -9.49 10.50 -15.07
N SER A 237 -9.69 11.29 -16.12
CA SER A 237 -9.67 12.75 -16.00
C SER A 237 -10.67 13.21 -14.94
N GLY A 238 -10.23 14.07 -14.01
CA GLY A 238 -11.05 14.51 -12.88
C GLY A 238 -11.06 13.54 -11.68
N GLY A 239 -10.42 12.38 -11.78
CA GLY A 239 -10.25 11.48 -10.64
C GLY A 239 -9.52 12.13 -9.47
N ARG A 240 -9.67 11.56 -8.27
CA ARG A 240 -9.08 12.10 -7.03
C ARG A 240 -8.25 11.05 -6.29
N MET A 241 -7.19 11.49 -5.62
CA MET A 241 -6.39 10.64 -4.74
C MET A 241 -6.30 11.25 -3.34
N VAL A 242 -6.42 10.41 -2.31
CA VAL A 242 -6.14 10.78 -0.92
C VAL A 242 -5.04 9.86 -0.40
N LEU A 243 -3.87 10.46 -0.14
CA LEU A 243 -2.66 9.76 0.22
C LEU A 243 -2.20 10.22 1.60
N THR A 244 -2.07 9.29 2.53
CA THR A 244 -1.61 9.54 3.89
C THR A 244 -0.46 8.60 4.23
N PHE A 245 0.72 9.12 4.55
CA PHE A 245 1.88 8.29 4.89
C PHE A 245 2.77 8.99 5.90
N MET A 246 3.65 8.23 6.53
CA MET A 246 4.58 8.78 7.52
C MET A 246 5.57 9.71 6.82
N GLY A 247 5.70 10.91 7.37
CA GLY A 247 6.66 11.91 6.94
C GLY A 247 7.41 12.50 8.13
N ARG A 248 8.37 13.38 7.84
CA ARG A 248 9.12 14.12 8.85
C ARG A 248 8.96 15.62 8.61
N SER A 249 8.70 16.38 9.67
CA SER A 249 8.76 17.84 9.59
C SER A 249 10.17 18.33 9.90
N ALA A 250 10.74 19.16 9.03
CA ALA A 250 11.99 19.87 9.30
C ALA A 250 11.82 20.93 10.42
N HIS A 251 10.61 21.49 10.54
CA HIS A 251 10.28 22.56 11.49
C HIS A 251 9.87 22.06 12.87
N ASN A 252 9.50 20.79 12.99
CA ASN A 252 9.23 20.15 14.28
C ASN A 252 9.96 18.81 14.39
N PRO A 253 11.28 18.84 14.64
CA PRO A 253 12.11 17.63 14.80
C PRO A 253 11.71 16.78 16.01
N ALA A 254 10.89 17.34 16.92
CA ALA A 254 10.37 16.67 18.11
C ALA A 254 9.09 15.85 17.82
N CYS A 255 8.54 15.90 16.59
CA CYS A 255 7.47 15.02 16.18
C CYS A 255 8.02 13.61 15.92
N LYS A 256 8.15 12.83 17.01
CA LYS A 256 8.81 11.51 17.11
C LYS A 256 8.06 10.34 16.45
N TYR A 257 7.16 10.59 15.51
CA TYR A 257 6.22 9.58 14.99
C TYR A 257 6.62 9.05 13.61
N GLY A 258 7.91 8.72 13.42
CA GLY A 258 8.38 8.15 12.15
C GLY A 258 9.55 7.19 12.34
N SER A 259 10.78 7.71 12.38
CA SER A 259 12.01 6.89 12.42
C SER A 259 12.30 6.28 13.80
N GLU A 260 11.72 6.82 14.86
CA GLU A 260 12.03 6.47 16.24
C GLU A 260 11.62 5.05 16.59
N ILE A 261 10.50 4.56 16.04
CA ILE A 261 10.10 3.15 16.24
C ILE A 261 11.15 2.19 15.69
N TRP A 262 11.76 2.54 14.56
CA TRP A 262 12.80 1.73 13.94
C TRP A 262 14.13 1.85 14.68
N GLN A 263 14.42 2.99 15.31
CA GLN A 263 15.59 3.15 16.17
C GLN A 263 15.50 2.24 17.39
N VAL A 264 14.35 2.20 18.09
CA VAL A 264 14.16 1.31 19.25
C VAL A 264 14.34 -0.17 18.87
N ILE A 265 13.82 -0.60 17.71
CA ILE A 265 14.05 -1.96 17.21
C ILE A 265 15.53 -2.19 16.89
N GLY A 266 16.20 -1.19 16.29
CA GLY A 266 17.62 -1.25 15.99
C GLY A 266 18.49 -1.40 17.24
N ASP A 267 18.17 -0.65 18.30
CA ASP A 267 18.86 -0.72 19.59
C ASP A 267 18.68 -2.09 20.25
N ALA A 268 17.45 -2.62 20.28
CA ALA A 268 17.20 -3.96 20.81
C ALA A 268 17.94 -5.06 20.04
N LEU A 269 18.00 -4.98 18.71
CA LEU A 269 18.76 -5.91 17.89
C LEU A 269 20.27 -5.81 18.12
N LYS A 270 20.76 -4.60 18.39
CA LYS A 270 22.17 -4.37 18.70
C LYS A 270 22.54 -5.01 20.04
N GLU A 271 21.70 -4.82 21.07
CA GLU A 271 21.89 -5.49 22.36
C GLU A 271 21.96 -7.01 22.21
N MET A 272 21.08 -7.63 21.41
CA MET A 272 21.10 -9.08 21.15
C MET A 272 22.35 -9.59 20.41
N VAL A 273 23.08 -8.73 19.69
CA VAL A 273 24.32 -9.09 18.99
C VAL A 273 25.54 -8.89 19.88
N ASP A 274 25.44 -8.00 20.86
CA ASP A 274 26.50 -7.71 21.83
C ASP A 274 26.49 -8.70 23.03
N GLU A 275 25.46 -9.56 23.15
CA GLU A 275 25.37 -10.73 24.06
C GLU A 275 26.12 -11.97 23.52
#